data_AF-A0A4C1ZAR1-F1
#
_entry.id   AF-A0A4C1ZAR1-F1
#
_cell.length_a   1.000
_cell.length_b   1.000
_cell.length_c   1.000
_cell.angle_alpha   90.00
_cell.angle_beta   90.00
_cell.angle_gamma   90.00
#
_symmetry.space_group_name_H-M   'P 1'
#
loop_
_entity.id
_entity.type
_entity.pdbx_description
1 polymer ?
#
loop_
_entity_poly.entity_id
_entity_poly.type
_entity_poly.pdbx_seq_one_letter_code
_entity_poly.pdbx_strand_id
1 'polypeptide(L)'
;MVSATRDQYYESLGCMSHTLQLVIKDALFSEERHEIVIKTCRKIVGHFKRSEQASRKLIECQKQCGIPTHSLIQDVEVRWNKTYNMLERLLEQKTAVNLYSVEHDRIDTLSSSDWELMKNLTQVLKFFYEATLDLSFDNACISIVIPLIALLNRKLQFRDENESEVMRSMKTKLHESMNRRFAYVQGHAALITSTLLDPRFKNTYLNSDEVDIATMEIENHMRIYADNSRETAGTSGQEPSSSYRLSPYEKDGGLWDVHDKSTSQAIQSSDASDKDDLSTQVKKH
;
A
#
# COMPACT_ATOMS: atom_id res chain seq x y z
N MET A 1 -11.97 23.07 0.89
CA MET A 1 -10.65 22.90 1.52
C MET A 1 -9.51 23.30 0.58
N VAL A 2 -9.51 22.89 -0.70
CA VAL A 2 -8.47 23.25 -1.68
C VAL A 2 -8.46 24.74 -2.08
N SER A 3 -9.59 25.46 -2.02
CA SER A 3 -9.59 26.90 -2.38
C SER A 3 -8.98 27.78 -1.29
N ALA A 4 -9.16 27.43 -0.01
CA ALA A 4 -8.66 28.23 1.11
C ALA A 4 -7.13 28.15 1.28
N THR A 5 -6.51 27.00 0.96
CA THR A 5 -5.05 26.86 0.93
C THR A 5 -4.39 27.66 -0.19
N ARG A 6 -5.13 27.93 -1.28
CA ARG A 6 -4.64 28.71 -2.43
C ARG A 6 -4.52 30.21 -2.12
N ASP A 7 -5.29 30.70 -1.15
CA ASP A 7 -5.29 32.11 -0.73
C ASP A 7 -4.16 32.42 0.29
N GLN A 8 -3.45 31.40 0.80
CA GLN A 8 -2.36 31.55 1.79
C GLN A 8 -1.00 30.97 1.34
N TYR A 9 -0.76 30.75 0.04
CA TYR A 9 0.52 30.26 -0.50
C TYR A 9 1.02 28.93 0.10
N TYR A 10 0.14 28.07 0.61
CA TYR A 10 0.55 26.74 1.06
C TYR A 10 0.63 25.75 -0.10
N GLU A 11 1.80 25.14 -0.29
CA GLU A 11 1.97 24.05 -1.25
C GLU A 11 1.14 22.84 -0.83
N SER A 12 0.26 22.38 -1.72
CA SER A 12 -0.56 21.18 -1.51
C SER A 12 0.12 19.98 -2.14
N LEU A 13 0.54 19.02 -1.33
CA LEU A 13 1.17 17.76 -1.75
C LEU A 13 0.20 16.77 -2.42
N GLY A 14 -1.09 17.08 -2.44
CA GLY A 14 -2.13 16.21 -2.99
C GLY A 14 -2.37 14.97 -2.12
N CYS A 15 -3.40 14.20 -2.46
CA CYS A 15 -3.73 12.98 -1.72
C CYS A 15 -3.02 11.77 -2.35
N MET A 16 -2.10 11.15 -1.62
CA MET A 16 -1.35 9.98 -2.08
C MET A 16 -2.27 8.81 -2.48
N SER A 17 -3.28 8.50 -1.66
CA SER A 17 -4.26 7.44 -1.94
C SER A 17 -5.03 7.71 -3.24
N HIS A 18 -5.34 8.98 -3.52
CA HIS A 18 -5.94 9.38 -4.79
C HIS A 18 -4.96 9.19 -5.95
N THR A 19 -3.70 9.57 -5.79
CA THR A 19 -2.66 9.36 -6.81
C THR A 19 -2.43 7.87 -7.10
N LEU A 20 -2.37 7.00 -6.08
CA LEU A 20 -2.31 5.55 -6.26
C LEU A 20 -3.53 5.02 -7.02
N GLN A 21 -4.72 5.50 -6.72
CA GLN A 21 -5.92 5.15 -7.48
C GLN A 21 -5.77 5.51 -8.96
N LEU A 22 -5.16 6.65 -9.30
CA LEU A 22 -4.93 7.04 -10.69
C LEU A 22 -3.87 6.17 -11.37
N VAL A 23 -2.78 5.80 -10.67
CA VAL A 23 -1.77 4.85 -11.17
C VAL A 23 -2.43 3.53 -11.58
N ILE A 24 -3.26 2.99 -10.68
CA ILE A 24 -3.93 1.71 -10.85
C ILE A 24 -4.93 1.79 -12.00
N LYS A 25 -5.66 2.90 -12.12
CA LYS A 25 -6.57 3.12 -13.25
C LYS A 25 -5.83 3.13 -14.58
N ASP A 26 -4.69 3.82 -14.67
CA ASP A 26 -3.88 3.86 -15.88
C ASP A 26 -3.44 2.45 -16.30
N ALA A 27 -3.09 1.58 -15.36
CA ALA A 27 -2.64 0.23 -15.68
C ALA A 27 -3.80 -0.74 -16.00
N LEU A 28 -4.81 -0.82 -15.11
CA LEU A 28 -5.93 -1.77 -15.26
C LEU A 28 -6.78 -1.47 -16.48
N PHE A 29 -7.14 -0.21 -16.72
CA PHE A 29 -8.05 0.17 -17.81
C PHE A 29 -7.32 0.54 -19.10
N SER A 30 -6.00 0.31 -19.18
CA SER A 30 -5.27 0.42 -20.46
C SER A 30 -5.56 -0.74 -21.41
N GLU A 31 -6.06 -1.86 -20.92
CA GLU A 31 -6.32 -3.06 -21.72
C GLU A 31 -7.81 -3.40 -21.71
N GLU A 32 -8.40 -3.45 -22.91
CA GLU A 32 -9.83 -3.78 -23.10
C GLU A 32 -10.17 -5.13 -22.47
N ARG A 33 -9.26 -6.11 -22.54
CA ARG A 33 -9.44 -7.43 -21.94
C ARG A 33 -9.66 -7.37 -20.44
N HIS A 34 -8.93 -6.50 -19.72
CA HIS A 34 -9.12 -6.34 -18.28
C HIS A 34 -10.51 -5.79 -17.97
N GLU A 35 -10.97 -4.80 -18.74
CA GLU A 35 -12.28 -4.20 -18.56
C GLU A 35 -13.41 -5.20 -18.83
N ILE A 36 -13.29 -6.02 -19.88
CA ILE A 36 -14.24 -7.08 -20.19
C ILE A 36 -14.34 -8.07 -19.03
N VAL A 37 -13.21 -8.58 -18.53
CA VAL A 37 -13.21 -9.55 -17.42
C VAL A 37 -13.79 -8.96 -16.14
N ILE A 38 -13.44 -7.71 -15.79
CA ILE A 38 -14.00 -7.03 -14.62
C ILE A 38 -15.52 -6.82 -14.79
N LYS A 39 -16.00 -6.43 -15.97
CA LYS A 39 -17.44 -6.33 -16.25
C LYS A 39 -18.15 -7.66 -16.10
N THR A 40 -17.58 -8.76 -16.59
CA THR A 40 -18.13 -10.10 -16.41
C THR A 40 -18.19 -10.49 -14.94
N CYS A 41 -17.13 -10.21 -14.17
CA CYS A 41 -17.12 -10.42 -12.71
C CYS A 41 -18.28 -9.67 -12.03
N ARG A 42 -18.53 -8.41 -12.41
CA ARG A 42 -19.65 -7.62 -11.88
C ARG A 42 -21.01 -8.23 -12.20
N LYS A 43 -21.20 -8.77 -13.41
CA LYS A 43 -22.45 -9.44 -13.80
C LYS A 43 -22.68 -10.69 -12.97
N ILE A 44 -21.65 -11.52 -12.79
CA ILE A 44 -21.69 -12.72 -11.94
C ILE A 44 -22.08 -12.34 -10.51
N VAL A 45 -21.36 -11.41 -9.89
CA VAL A 45 -21.66 -10.97 -8.52
C VAL A 45 -23.06 -10.36 -8.43
N GLY A 46 -23.45 -9.55 -9.41
CA GLY A 46 -24.77 -8.92 -9.49
C GLY A 46 -25.91 -9.93 -9.61
N HIS A 47 -25.70 -11.09 -10.24
CA HIS A 47 -26.67 -12.19 -10.25
C HIS A 47 -26.96 -12.70 -8.84
N PHE A 48 -25.92 -13.05 -8.09
CA PHE A 48 -26.07 -13.57 -6.73
C PHE A 48 -26.60 -12.50 -5.77
N LYS A 49 -26.18 -11.23 -5.90
CA LYS A 49 -26.66 -10.13 -5.05
C LYS A 49 -28.14 -9.82 -5.24
N ARG A 50 -28.69 -10.01 -6.44
CA ARG A 50 -30.10 -9.69 -6.75
C ARG A 50 -31.06 -10.86 -6.52
N SER A 51 -30.56 -12.09 -6.45
CA SER A 51 -31.39 -13.28 -6.28
C SER A 51 -31.04 -14.01 -4.99
N GLU A 52 -31.95 -13.95 -4.01
CA GLU A 52 -31.81 -14.68 -2.76
C GLU A 52 -31.74 -16.19 -3.01
N GLN A 53 -32.54 -16.70 -3.96
CA GLN A 53 -32.50 -18.12 -4.34
C GLN A 53 -31.12 -18.51 -4.91
N ALA A 54 -30.53 -17.67 -5.78
CA ALA A 54 -29.19 -17.92 -6.30
C ALA A 54 -28.13 -17.86 -5.19
N SER A 55 -28.25 -16.93 -4.25
CA SER A 55 -27.37 -16.84 -3.08
C SER A 55 -27.45 -18.09 -2.19
N ARG A 56 -28.65 -18.60 -1.92
CA ARG A 56 -28.84 -19.84 -1.13
C ARG A 56 -28.21 -21.05 -1.81
N LYS A 57 -28.42 -21.19 -3.12
CA LYS A 57 -27.80 -22.24 -3.93
C LYS A 57 -26.28 -22.12 -3.98
N LEU A 58 -25.73 -20.90 -4.08
CA LEU A 58 -24.29 -20.69 -3.99
C LEU A 58 -23.74 -21.19 -2.64
N ILE A 59 -24.46 -20.97 -1.53
CA ILE A 59 -24.08 -21.50 -0.21
C ILE A 59 -24.09 -23.03 -0.20
N GLU A 60 -25.03 -23.67 -0.89
CA GLU A 60 -25.05 -25.13 -1.05
C GLU A 60 -23.83 -25.61 -1.85
N CYS A 61 -23.53 -24.98 -2.99
CA CYS A 61 -22.32 -25.28 -3.78
C CYS A 61 -21.03 -25.06 -2.96
N GLN A 62 -20.96 -23.99 -2.15
CA GLN A 62 -19.82 -23.71 -1.25
C GLN A 62 -19.59 -24.85 -0.26
N LYS A 63 -20.66 -25.35 0.36
CA LYS A 63 -20.60 -26.48 1.29
C LYS A 63 -20.18 -27.76 0.58
N GLN A 64 -20.71 -28.02 -0.62
CA GLN A 64 -20.32 -29.19 -1.42
C GLN A 64 -18.84 -29.15 -1.83
N CYS A 65 -18.32 -27.97 -2.19
CA CYS A 65 -16.91 -27.78 -2.51
C CYS A 65 -15.99 -27.73 -1.28
N GLY A 66 -16.53 -27.73 -0.06
CA GLY A 66 -15.74 -27.65 1.18
C GLY A 66 -15.02 -26.31 1.37
N ILE A 67 -15.53 -25.21 0.78
CA ILE A 67 -14.93 -23.87 0.91
C ILE A 67 -15.75 -22.99 1.88
N PRO A 68 -15.15 -21.91 2.43
CA PRO A 68 -15.87 -21.00 3.31
C PRO A 68 -17.12 -20.40 2.65
N THR A 69 -18.21 -20.31 3.41
CA THR A 69 -19.50 -19.80 2.92
C THR A 69 -19.56 -18.27 2.97
N HIS A 70 -18.70 -17.62 2.20
CA HIS A 70 -18.64 -16.17 2.16
C HIS A 70 -19.53 -15.59 1.07
N SER A 71 -20.20 -14.47 1.38
CA SER A 71 -20.96 -13.72 0.38
C SER A 71 -20.03 -13.05 -0.62
N LEU A 72 -20.41 -13.03 -1.90
CA LEU A 72 -19.68 -12.29 -2.92
C LEU A 72 -19.71 -10.78 -2.64
N ILE A 73 -18.60 -10.10 -2.97
CA ILE A 73 -18.42 -8.66 -2.75
C ILE A 73 -18.68 -7.94 -4.06
N GLN A 74 -19.65 -7.02 -4.07
CA GLN A 74 -19.89 -6.16 -5.23
C GLN A 74 -18.94 -4.96 -5.19
N ASP A 75 -18.31 -4.66 -6.32
CA ASP A 75 -17.50 -3.45 -6.42
C ASP A 75 -18.35 -2.19 -6.59
N VAL A 76 -17.71 -1.04 -6.36
CA VAL A 76 -18.27 0.27 -6.71
C VAL A 76 -17.23 0.89 -7.64
N GLU A 77 -17.65 1.20 -8.87
CA GLU A 77 -16.80 1.63 -10.00
C GLU A 77 -15.83 2.77 -9.66
N VAL A 78 -16.19 3.58 -8.67
CA VAL A 78 -15.41 4.75 -8.23
C VAL A 78 -14.18 4.39 -7.39
N ARG A 79 -14.08 3.18 -6.80
CA ARG A 79 -12.96 2.81 -5.90
C ARG A 79 -12.37 1.45 -6.21
N TRP A 80 -11.15 1.47 -6.72
CA TRP A 80 -10.40 0.28 -7.12
C TRP A 80 -10.22 -0.74 -5.98
N ASN A 81 -10.12 -0.31 -4.71
CA ASN A 81 -10.08 -1.19 -3.53
C ASN A 81 -11.25 -2.19 -3.50
N LYS A 82 -12.46 -1.74 -3.89
CA LYS A 82 -13.63 -2.62 -3.93
C LYS A 82 -13.56 -3.59 -5.11
N THR A 83 -12.99 -3.16 -6.24
CA THR A 83 -12.70 -4.04 -7.37
C THR A 83 -11.70 -5.13 -6.96
N TYR A 84 -10.59 -4.79 -6.27
CA TYR A 84 -9.65 -5.77 -5.74
C TYR A 84 -10.34 -6.81 -4.84
N ASN A 85 -11.12 -6.34 -3.85
CA ASN A 85 -11.86 -7.22 -2.93
C ASN A 85 -12.86 -8.13 -3.66
N MET A 86 -13.53 -7.64 -4.71
CA MET A 86 -14.43 -8.44 -5.54
C MET A 86 -13.66 -9.55 -6.27
N LEU A 87 -12.54 -9.22 -6.90
CA LEU A 87 -11.73 -10.18 -7.65
C LEU A 87 -11.14 -11.25 -6.72
N GLU A 88 -10.57 -10.84 -5.59
CA GLU A 88 -10.03 -11.76 -4.57
C GLU A 88 -11.11 -12.69 -4.04
N ARG A 89 -12.30 -12.17 -3.72
CA ARG A 89 -13.44 -12.98 -3.27
C ARG A 89 -13.91 -13.97 -4.33
N LEU A 90 -13.97 -13.55 -5.60
CA LEU A 90 -14.38 -14.44 -6.68
C LEU A 90 -13.37 -15.56 -6.91
N LEU A 91 -12.08 -15.27 -6.80
CA LEU A 91 -11.02 -16.30 -6.89
C LEU A 91 -11.13 -17.33 -5.76
N GLU A 92 -11.38 -16.88 -4.52
CA GLU A 92 -11.64 -17.76 -3.37
C GLU A 92 -12.86 -18.66 -3.64
N GLN A 93 -13.89 -18.12 -4.28
CA GLN A 93 -15.17 -18.78 -4.51
C GLN A 93 -15.27 -19.45 -5.89
N LYS A 94 -14.16 -19.53 -6.64
CA LYS A 94 -14.09 -20.00 -8.03
C LYS A 94 -14.76 -21.37 -8.23
N THR A 95 -14.45 -22.33 -7.36
CA THR A 95 -14.97 -23.71 -7.49
C THR A 95 -16.48 -23.76 -7.31
N ALA A 96 -17.03 -23.09 -6.29
CA ALA A 96 -18.46 -23.03 -6.05
C ALA A 96 -19.22 -22.26 -7.14
N VAL A 97 -18.65 -21.16 -7.64
CA VAL A 97 -19.25 -20.38 -8.75
C VAL A 97 -19.29 -21.22 -10.03
N ASN A 98 -18.20 -21.94 -10.35
CA ASN A 98 -18.17 -22.83 -11.52
C ASN A 98 -19.16 -24.00 -11.37
N LEU A 99 -19.28 -24.60 -10.19
CA LEU A 99 -20.25 -25.66 -9.92
C LEU A 99 -21.68 -25.16 -10.10
N TYR A 100 -22.02 -24.03 -9.50
CA TYR A 100 -23.33 -23.38 -9.66
C TYR A 100 -23.65 -23.14 -11.14
N SER A 101 -22.66 -22.70 -11.92
CA SER A 101 -22.84 -22.45 -13.35
C SER A 101 -23.22 -23.71 -14.11
N VAL A 102 -22.60 -24.85 -13.79
CA VAL A 102 -22.88 -26.15 -14.43
C VAL A 102 -24.26 -26.67 -14.04
N GLU A 103 -24.66 -26.51 -12.77
CA GLU A 103 -25.93 -27.04 -12.26
C GLU A 103 -27.16 -26.21 -12.67
N HIS A 104 -26.97 -24.92 -12.97
CA HIS A 104 -28.08 -23.97 -13.15
C HIS A 104 -28.03 -23.13 -14.43
N ASP A 105 -27.06 -23.36 -15.32
CA ASP A 105 -27.01 -23.06 -16.76
C ASP A 105 -27.52 -21.68 -17.21
N ARG A 106 -27.31 -20.63 -16.41
CA ARG A 106 -27.92 -19.28 -16.63
C ARG A 106 -27.10 -18.09 -16.12
N ILE A 107 -25.79 -18.22 -15.96
CA ILE A 107 -24.94 -17.08 -15.59
C ILE A 107 -23.81 -16.88 -16.61
N ASP A 108 -23.36 -15.64 -16.76
CA ASP A 108 -22.13 -15.36 -17.49
C ASP A 108 -20.99 -16.17 -16.86
N THR A 109 -20.19 -16.83 -17.70
CA THR A 109 -19.08 -17.67 -17.24
C THR A 109 -17.74 -17.01 -17.52
N LEU A 110 -16.77 -17.31 -16.66
CA LEU A 110 -15.37 -16.93 -16.85
C LEU A 110 -14.63 -18.14 -17.42
N SER A 111 -13.90 -17.93 -18.51
CA SER A 111 -13.05 -18.97 -19.07
C SER A 111 -11.87 -19.26 -18.15
N SER A 112 -11.19 -20.39 -18.35
CA SER A 112 -9.95 -20.70 -17.62
C SER A 112 -8.90 -19.58 -17.77
N SER A 113 -8.86 -18.94 -18.94
CA SER A 113 -7.94 -17.82 -19.19
C SER A 113 -8.33 -16.55 -18.44
N ASP A 114 -9.63 -16.31 -18.21
CA ASP A 114 -10.10 -15.16 -17.44
C ASP A 114 -9.80 -15.33 -15.95
N TRP A 115 -9.98 -16.54 -15.44
CA TRP A 115 -9.59 -16.88 -14.07
C TRP A 115 -8.08 -16.71 -13.84
N GLU A 116 -7.24 -17.10 -14.80
CA GLU A 116 -5.80 -16.92 -14.70
C GLU A 116 -5.41 -15.44 -14.78
N LEU A 117 -6.04 -14.68 -15.67
CA LEU A 117 -5.87 -13.23 -15.72
C LEU A 117 -6.25 -12.57 -14.38
N MET A 118 -7.40 -12.92 -13.78
CA MET A 118 -7.81 -12.39 -12.48
C MET A 118 -6.79 -12.71 -11.38
N LYS A 119 -6.25 -13.93 -11.37
CA LYS A 119 -5.20 -14.34 -10.42
C LYS A 119 -3.94 -13.48 -10.58
N ASN A 120 -3.50 -13.28 -11.82
CA ASN A 120 -2.36 -12.41 -12.13
C ASN A 120 -2.60 -10.95 -11.72
N LEU A 121 -3.78 -10.40 -12.02
CA LEU A 121 -4.17 -9.04 -11.64
C LEU A 121 -4.17 -8.88 -10.11
N THR A 122 -4.82 -9.77 -9.38
CA THR A 122 -4.91 -9.70 -7.92
C THR A 122 -3.54 -9.85 -7.26
N GLN A 123 -2.67 -10.72 -7.76
CA GLN A 123 -1.32 -10.87 -7.23
C GLN A 123 -0.50 -9.58 -7.32
N VAL A 124 -0.57 -8.86 -8.44
CA VAL A 124 0.15 -7.58 -8.61
C VAL A 124 -0.50 -6.46 -7.80
N LEU A 125 -1.83 -6.38 -7.79
CA LEU A 125 -2.58 -5.32 -7.13
C LEU A 125 -2.59 -5.43 -5.60
N LYS A 126 -2.30 -6.60 -5.06
CA LYS A 126 -2.25 -6.83 -3.60
C LYS A 126 -1.34 -5.83 -2.88
N PHE A 127 -0.15 -5.55 -3.43
CA PHE A 127 0.79 -4.60 -2.82
C PHE A 127 0.25 -3.18 -2.78
N PHE A 128 -0.48 -2.77 -3.81
CA PHE A 128 -1.14 -1.46 -3.84
C PHE A 128 -2.29 -1.40 -2.84
N TYR A 129 -2.92 -2.55 -2.58
CA TYR A 129 -4.10 -2.61 -1.73
C TYR A 129 -3.67 -2.45 -0.28
N GLU A 130 -2.63 -3.18 0.12
CA GLU A 130 -1.94 -3.00 1.39
C GLU A 130 -1.44 -1.56 1.56
N ALA A 131 -0.74 -1.01 0.58
CA ALA A 131 -0.29 0.39 0.59
C ALA A 131 -1.44 1.39 0.77
N THR A 132 -2.57 1.17 0.12
CA THR A 132 -3.73 2.08 0.24
C THR A 132 -4.40 1.94 1.61
N LEU A 133 -4.39 0.76 2.22
CA LEU A 133 -4.85 0.59 3.59
C LEU A 133 -3.94 1.35 4.57
N ASP A 134 -2.63 1.25 4.42
CA ASP A 134 -1.65 1.97 5.25
C ASP A 134 -1.87 3.49 5.20
N LEU A 135 -2.21 4.02 4.03
CA LEU A 135 -2.52 5.43 3.82
C LEU A 135 -3.94 5.83 4.24
N SER A 136 -4.82 4.86 4.53
CA SER A 136 -6.20 5.11 4.93
C SER A 136 -6.39 5.11 6.46
N PHE A 137 -5.34 4.86 7.24
CA PHE A 137 -5.40 4.97 8.69
C PHE A 137 -5.42 6.43 9.16
N ASP A 138 -6.13 6.69 10.24
CA ASP A 138 -6.28 8.04 10.82
C ASP A 138 -4.94 8.65 11.31
N ASN A 139 -3.93 7.81 11.54
CA ASN A 139 -2.59 8.20 11.95
C ASN A 139 -1.55 8.10 10.82
N ALA A 140 -1.99 8.00 9.56
CA ALA A 140 -1.08 7.97 8.43
C ALA A 140 -0.27 9.29 8.35
N CYS A 141 1.04 9.17 8.58
CA CYS A 141 1.97 10.30 8.53
C CYS A 141 2.59 10.45 7.14
N ILE A 142 2.92 11.68 6.78
CA ILE A 142 3.56 11.99 5.50
C ILE A 142 4.96 11.37 5.34
N SER A 143 5.58 10.96 6.45
CA SER A 143 6.83 10.19 6.50
C SER A 143 6.77 8.84 5.78
N ILE A 144 5.58 8.27 5.57
CA ILE A 144 5.42 6.98 4.89
C ILE A 144 5.51 7.10 3.36
N VAL A 145 5.42 8.31 2.81
CA VAL A 145 5.27 8.55 1.37
C VAL A 145 6.46 8.00 0.58
N ILE A 146 7.69 8.41 0.95
CA ILE A 146 8.92 7.97 0.26
C ILE A 146 9.13 6.45 0.44
N PRO A 147 9.10 5.88 1.67
CA PRO A 147 9.22 4.45 1.88
C PRO A 147 8.22 3.61 1.07
N LEU A 148 6.95 4.02 1.04
CA LEU A 148 5.88 3.29 0.36
C LEU A 148 6.06 3.31 -1.16
N ILE A 149 6.45 4.45 -1.75
CA ILE A 149 6.77 4.52 -3.19
C ILE A 149 7.96 3.63 -3.53
N ALA A 150 9.02 3.69 -2.72
CA ALA A 150 10.22 2.87 -2.91
C ALA A 150 9.90 1.37 -2.83
N LEU A 151 9.10 0.94 -1.85
CA LEU A 151 8.68 -0.46 -1.71
C LEU A 151 7.80 -0.92 -2.87
N LEU A 152 6.81 -0.13 -3.28
CA LEU A 152 5.98 -0.45 -4.44
C LEU A 152 6.82 -0.58 -5.71
N ASN A 153 7.73 0.37 -5.98
CA ASN A 153 8.62 0.30 -7.14
C ASN A 153 9.52 -0.94 -7.09
N ARG A 154 10.08 -1.29 -5.93
CA ARG A 154 10.86 -2.52 -5.77
C ARG A 154 10.03 -3.78 -6.06
N LYS A 155 8.79 -3.86 -5.58
CA LYS A 155 7.89 -5.00 -5.85
C LYS A 155 7.52 -5.10 -7.34
N LEU A 156 7.37 -3.97 -8.03
CA LEU A 156 7.11 -3.92 -9.47
C LEU A 156 8.33 -4.30 -10.32
N GLN A 157 9.54 -3.98 -9.84
CA GLN A 157 10.78 -4.33 -10.54
C GLN A 157 11.21 -5.77 -10.30
N PHE A 158 10.77 -6.39 -9.19
CA PHE A 158 11.05 -7.79 -8.91
C PHE A 158 10.46 -8.70 -10.00
N ARG A 159 11.33 -9.54 -10.59
CA ARG A 159 10.98 -10.52 -11.62
C ARG A 159 11.07 -11.93 -11.04
N ASP A 160 9.97 -12.66 -11.15
CA ASP A 160 9.92 -14.10 -10.88
C ASP A 160 10.17 -14.84 -12.21
N GLU A 161 10.91 -15.94 -12.17
CA GLU A 161 11.19 -16.79 -13.34
C GLU A 161 9.89 -17.36 -13.94
N ASN A 162 8.87 -17.58 -13.10
CA ASN A 162 7.57 -18.11 -13.51
C ASN A 162 6.53 -17.01 -13.84
N GLU A 163 6.97 -15.75 -13.90
CA GLU A 163 6.07 -14.62 -14.16
C GLU A 163 5.50 -14.67 -15.58
N SER A 164 4.16 -14.61 -15.69
CA SER A 164 3.48 -14.53 -16.99
C SER A 164 3.76 -13.20 -17.71
N GLU A 165 3.70 -13.23 -19.04
CA GLU A 165 3.88 -12.02 -19.86
C GLU A 165 2.86 -10.92 -19.51
N VAL A 166 1.63 -11.31 -19.17
CA VAL A 166 0.56 -10.41 -18.74
C VAL A 166 0.94 -9.69 -17.44
N MET A 167 1.45 -10.42 -16.44
CA MET A 167 1.93 -9.81 -15.19
C MET A 167 3.08 -8.83 -15.46
N ARG A 168 4.01 -9.21 -16.33
CA ARG A 168 5.17 -8.39 -16.68
C ARG A 168 4.78 -7.08 -17.38
N SER A 169 3.85 -7.15 -18.33
CA SER A 169 3.26 -5.99 -18.99
C SER A 169 2.59 -5.07 -17.97
N MET A 170 1.77 -5.64 -17.09
CA MET A 170 1.06 -4.88 -16.06
C MET A 170 2.03 -4.18 -15.08
N LYS A 171 3.04 -4.89 -14.58
CA LYS A 171 4.05 -4.31 -13.68
C LYS A 171 4.79 -3.16 -14.33
N THR A 172 5.17 -3.30 -15.61
CA THR A 172 5.83 -2.23 -16.38
C THR A 172 4.96 -0.98 -16.44
N LYS A 173 3.68 -1.12 -16.82
CA LYS A 173 2.73 0.00 -16.89
C LYS A 173 2.49 0.66 -15.55
N LEU A 174 2.35 -0.14 -14.48
CA LEU A 174 2.22 0.38 -13.11
C LEU A 174 3.46 1.16 -12.70
N HIS A 175 4.65 0.65 -12.98
CA HIS A 175 5.92 1.30 -12.64
C HIS A 175 6.12 2.62 -13.38
N GLU A 176 5.81 2.65 -14.69
CA GLU A 176 5.84 3.89 -15.49
C GLU A 176 4.86 4.93 -14.94
N SER A 177 3.61 4.53 -14.63
CA SER A 177 2.62 5.44 -14.08
C SER A 177 2.98 5.92 -12.67
N MET A 178 3.53 5.04 -11.81
CA MET A 178 4.06 5.39 -10.49
C MET A 178 5.11 6.50 -10.61
N ASN A 179 6.15 6.29 -11.41
CA ASN A 179 7.25 7.25 -11.54
C ASN A 179 6.78 8.58 -12.13
N ARG A 180 5.88 8.55 -13.12
CA ARG A 180 5.31 9.76 -13.70
C ARG A 180 4.48 10.55 -12.68
N ARG A 181 3.58 9.89 -11.95
CA ARG A 181 2.62 10.55 -11.05
C ARG A 181 3.24 10.98 -9.72
N PHE A 182 4.29 10.30 -9.29
CA PHE A 182 5.03 10.62 -8.07
C PHE A 182 6.37 11.35 -8.32
N ALA A 183 6.62 11.84 -9.54
CA ALA A 183 7.83 12.60 -9.86
C ALA A 183 8.05 13.82 -8.94
N TYR A 184 6.96 14.42 -8.43
CA TYR A 184 7.02 15.56 -7.50
C TYR A 184 7.64 15.22 -6.13
N VAL A 185 7.71 13.93 -5.77
CA VAL A 185 8.25 13.48 -4.48
C VAL A 185 9.77 13.59 -4.46
N GLN A 186 10.41 13.45 -5.63
CA GLN A 186 11.86 13.49 -5.75
C GLN A 186 12.38 14.87 -5.37
N GLY A 187 13.29 14.91 -4.39
CA GLY A 187 13.88 16.16 -3.90
C GLY A 187 12.95 17.04 -3.07
N HIS A 188 11.75 16.57 -2.69
CA HIS A 188 10.82 17.39 -1.93
C HIS A 188 11.21 17.45 -0.44
N ALA A 189 11.80 18.57 -0.02
CA ALA A 189 12.41 18.75 1.29
C ALA A 189 11.50 18.35 2.47
N ALA A 190 10.21 18.70 2.44
CA ALA A 190 9.29 18.34 3.53
C ALA A 190 9.05 16.83 3.63
N LEU A 191 8.99 16.10 2.51
CA LEU A 191 8.80 14.64 2.48
C LEU A 191 10.06 13.93 2.96
N ILE A 192 11.22 14.40 2.51
CA ILE A 192 12.53 13.86 2.89
C ILE A 192 12.75 14.07 4.39
N THR A 193 12.55 15.31 4.87
CA THR A 193 12.69 15.67 6.29
C THR A 193 11.74 14.86 7.17
N SER A 194 10.47 14.75 6.77
CA SER A 194 9.49 13.94 7.52
C SER A 194 9.87 12.46 7.57
N THR A 195 10.42 11.92 6.48
CA THR A 195 10.89 10.53 6.43
C THR A 195 12.10 10.30 7.33
N LEU A 196 13.07 11.24 7.31
CA LEU A 196 14.28 11.17 8.14
C LEU A 196 13.95 11.24 9.64
N LEU A 197 13.00 12.11 10.01
CA LEU A 197 12.55 12.28 11.40
C LEU A 197 11.73 11.09 11.93
N ASP A 198 11.20 10.23 11.05
CA ASP A 198 10.44 9.07 11.47
C ASP A 198 11.39 7.93 11.90
N PRO A 199 11.38 7.51 13.18
CA PRO A 199 12.30 6.49 13.68
C PRO A 199 12.18 5.14 12.98
N ARG A 200 11.04 4.86 12.34
CA ARG A 200 10.82 3.62 11.58
C ARG A 200 11.65 3.59 10.30
N PHE A 201 11.91 4.74 9.69
CA PHE A 201 12.52 4.82 8.36
C PHE A 201 13.93 5.40 8.41
N LYS A 202 14.12 6.51 9.14
CA LYS A 202 15.40 7.23 9.23
C LYS A 202 15.98 7.47 7.82
N ASN A 203 17.23 7.07 7.60
CA ASN A 203 17.94 7.19 6.32
C ASN A 203 17.78 5.95 5.41
N THR A 204 16.98 4.94 5.78
CA THR A 204 16.88 3.66 5.04
C THR A 204 16.44 3.84 3.58
N TYR A 205 15.62 4.86 3.33
CA TYR A 205 15.02 5.13 2.02
C TYR A 205 15.56 6.40 1.36
N LEU A 206 16.58 7.02 1.95
CA LEU A 206 17.14 8.30 1.52
C LEU A 206 18.60 8.10 1.09
N ASN A 207 19.00 8.81 0.04
CA ASN A 207 20.41 8.89 -0.34
C ASN A 207 21.14 9.99 0.46
N SER A 208 22.48 10.07 0.31
CA SER A 208 23.30 11.02 1.07
C SER A 208 22.84 12.47 0.85
N ASP A 209 22.61 12.87 -0.40
CA ASP A 209 22.20 14.23 -0.74
C ASP A 209 20.84 14.58 -0.12
N GLU A 210 19.91 13.62 -0.09
CA GLU A 210 18.60 13.78 0.54
C GLU A 210 18.73 13.93 2.07
N VAL A 211 19.61 13.16 2.71
CA VAL A 211 19.89 13.32 4.15
C VAL A 211 20.49 14.69 4.45
N ASP A 212 21.39 15.19 3.60
CA ASP A 212 21.99 16.52 3.75
C ASP A 212 20.93 17.63 3.61
N ILE A 213 20.04 17.53 2.62
CA ILE A 213 18.90 18.44 2.43
C ILE A 213 18.03 18.49 3.70
N ALA A 214 17.65 17.32 4.22
CA ALA A 214 16.81 17.26 5.41
C ALA A 214 17.52 17.80 6.65
N THR A 215 18.81 17.51 6.81
CA THR A 215 19.60 18.01 7.95
C THR A 215 19.66 19.54 7.92
N MET A 216 19.92 20.12 6.75
CA MET A 216 19.93 21.58 6.58
C MET A 216 18.57 22.22 6.88
N GLU A 217 17.47 21.58 6.43
CA GLU A 217 16.10 22.06 6.70
C GLU A 217 15.77 22.01 8.20
N ILE A 218 16.15 20.92 8.88
CA ILE A 218 15.97 20.76 10.33
C ILE A 218 16.76 21.82 11.09
N GLU A 219 18.03 22.04 10.75
CA GLU A 219 18.88 23.05 11.38
C GLU A 219 18.31 24.46 11.20
N ASN A 220 17.83 24.78 10.00
CA ASN A 220 17.19 26.06 9.71
C ASN A 220 15.92 26.27 10.56
N HIS A 221 15.06 25.26 10.66
CA HIS A 221 13.86 25.32 11.51
C HIS A 221 14.20 25.45 13.00
N MET A 222 15.21 24.73 13.49
CA MET A 222 15.67 24.85 14.88
C MET A 222 16.20 26.25 15.18
N ARG A 223 16.92 26.86 14.24
CA ARG A 223 17.41 28.24 14.37
C ARG A 223 16.27 29.25 14.43
N ILE A 224 15.30 29.16 13.52
CA ILE A 224 14.11 30.03 13.51
C ILE A 224 13.32 29.87 14.82
N TYR A 225 13.14 28.64 15.30
CA TYR A 225 12.45 28.38 16.56
C TYR A 225 13.18 29.01 17.76
N ALA A 226 14.51 28.87 17.81
CA ALA A 226 15.32 29.46 18.88
C ALA A 226 15.27 31.00 18.88
N ASP A 227 15.26 31.62 17.71
CA ASP A 227 15.15 33.07 17.58
C ASP A 227 13.74 33.57 17.95
N ASN A 228 12.67 32.89 17.53
CA ASN A 228 11.29 33.23 17.91
C ASN A 228 11.01 32.97 19.40
N SER A 229 11.62 31.95 19.99
CA SER A 229 11.49 31.64 21.43
C SER A 229 12.14 32.70 22.32
N ARG A 230 13.17 33.39 21.81
CA ARG A 230 13.79 34.55 22.48
C ARG A 230 12.89 35.79 22.44
N GLU A 231 12.04 35.92 21.41
CA GLU A 231 11.07 37.02 21.28
C GLU A 231 9.76 36.77 22.07
N THR A 232 9.41 35.51 22.36
CA THR A 232 8.13 35.10 22.97
C THR A 232 8.23 34.63 24.42
N ALA A 233 9.32 34.93 25.13
CA ALA A 233 9.56 34.62 26.55
C ALA A 233 8.64 35.42 27.52
N GLY A 234 7.34 35.40 27.27
CA GLY A 234 6.30 36.10 28.01
C GLY A 234 4.93 35.42 27.99
N THR A 235 4.79 34.09 27.83
CA THR A 235 3.64 33.31 28.36
C THR A 235 3.85 31.79 28.24
N SER A 236 3.72 31.06 29.36
CA SER A 236 3.76 29.57 29.46
C SER A 236 2.55 28.92 28.76
N GLY A 237 2.50 27.68 28.28
CA GLY A 237 3.32 26.47 28.46
C GLY A 237 2.37 25.27 28.60
N GLN A 238 2.56 24.19 27.84
CA GLN A 238 2.17 22.80 28.17
C GLN A 238 2.56 21.83 27.04
N GLU A 239 3.35 20.80 27.36
CA GLU A 239 3.66 19.67 26.48
C GLU A 239 2.61 18.54 26.64
N PRO A 240 2.14 17.92 25.56
CA PRO A 240 1.43 16.65 25.64
C PRO A 240 2.38 15.47 25.40
N SER A 241 2.44 14.54 26.37
CA SER A 241 3.11 13.25 26.22
C SER A 241 2.33 12.34 25.26
N SER A 242 3.00 11.79 24.24
CA SER A 242 2.44 10.77 23.34
C SER A 242 3.12 9.42 23.58
N SER A 243 2.36 8.44 24.07
CA SER A 243 2.80 7.05 24.15
C SER A 243 2.42 6.31 22.86
N TYR A 244 3.42 6.01 22.02
CA TYR A 244 3.26 5.14 20.88
C TYR A 244 3.26 3.67 21.34
N ARG A 245 2.16 2.95 21.08
CA ARG A 245 2.15 1.48 21.11
C ARG A 245 2.21 0.97 19.68
N LEU A 246 3.25 0.20 19.37
CA LEU A 246 3.31 -0.66 18.19
C LEU A 246 2.44 -1.89 18.45
N SER A 247 1.62 -2.29 17.46
CA SER A 247 0.86 -3.54 17.48
C SER A 247 1.29 -4.42 16.31
N PRO A 248 1.47 -5.74 16.53
CA PRO A 248 2.00 -6.66 15.53
C PRO A 248 0.88 -7.16 14.61
N TYR A 249 1.11 -7.11 13.31
CA TYR A 249 0.38 -7.93 12.35
C TYR A 249 1.37 -8.62 11.43
N GLU A 250 1.89 -9.75 11.89
CA GLU A 250 2.74 -10.63 11.09
C GLU A 250 1.86 -11.52 10.20
N LYS A 251 1.95 -11.30 8.89
CA LYS A 251 1.65 -12.33 7.89
C LYS A 251 2.80 -12.36 6.88
N ASP A 252 3.38 -13.54 6.74
CA ASP A 252 4.48 -13.84 5.81
C ASP A 252 4.05 -13.50 4.36
N GLY A 253 4.82 -12.66 3.66
CA GLY A 253 4.61 -12.26 2.25
C GLY A 253 4.02 -10.86 2.00
N GLY A 254 4.08 -9.92 2.96
CA GLY A 254 3.53 -8.57 2.88
C GLY A 254 4.40 -7.53 2.15
N LEU A 255 3.84 -6.31 2.00
CA LEU A 255 4.53 -5.14 1.45
C LEU A 255 5.80 -4.78 2.25
N TRP A 256 5.72 -4.83 3.58
CA TRP A 256 6.77 -4.37 4.50
C TRP A 256 7.81 -5.42 4.89
N ASP A 257 7.62 -6.70 4.56
CA ASP A 257 8.55 -7.79 4.95
C ASP A 257 10.02 -7.50 4.65
N VAL A 258 10.25 -6.82 3.53
CA VAL A 258 11.58 -6.40 3.09
C VAL A 258 12.21 -5.42 4.08
N HIS A 259 11.42 -4.42 4.49
CA HIS A 259 11.82 -3.45 5.48
C HIS A 259 12.06 -4.13 6.82
N ASP A 260 11.09 -4.92 7.28
CA ASP A 260 11.13 -5.57 8.60
C ASP A 260 12.32 -6.52 8.74
N LYS A 261 12.66 -7.28 7.69
CA LYS A 261 13.86 -8.13 7.65
C LYS A 261 15.15 -7.31 7.73
N SER A 262 15.20 -6.16 7.04
CA SER A 262 16.39 -5.30 7.00
C SER A 262 16.58 -4.58 8.34
N THR A 263 15.50 -4.07 8.93
CA THR A 263 15.48 -3.42 10.24
C THR A 263 15.84 -4.41 11.36
N SER A 264 15.32 -5.64 11.30
CA SER A 264 15.65 -6.69 12.29
C SER A 264 17.13 -7.06 12.24
N GLN A 265 17.73 -7.12 11.06
CA GLN A 265 19.18 -7.36 10.90
C GLN A 265 20.03 -6.19 11.42
N ALA A 266 19.60 -4.95 11.16
CA ALA A 266 20.29 -3.74 11.63
C ALA A 266 20.24 -3.59 13.18
N ILE A 267 19.11 -3.95 13.80
CA ILE A 267 18.97 -3.98 15.28
C ILE A 267 19.90 -5.05 15.87
N GLN A 268 19.94 -6.26 15.29
CA GLN A 268 20.84 -7.32 15.76
C GLN A 268 22.34 -6.96 15.61
N SER A 269 22.72 -6.19 14.58
CA SER A 269 24.10 -5.72 14.41
C SER A 269 24.49 -4.58 15.36
N SER A 270 23.54 -3.71 15.75
CA SER A 270 23.79 -2.63 16.71
C SER A 270 23.85 -3.14 18.16
N ASP A 271 23.00 -4.10 18.52
CA ASP A 271 23.07 -4.78 19.82
C ASP A 271 24.34 -5.64 19.99
N ALA A 272 24.96 -6.08 18.88
CA ALA A 272 26.23 -6.80 18.89
C ALA A 272 27.42 -5.85 19.10
N SER A 273 27.41 -4.66 18.48
CA SER A 273 28.46 -3.66 18.68
C SER A 273 28.46 -3.08 20.10
N ASP A 274 27.28 -2.89 20.70
CA ASP A 274 27.17 -2.38 22.08
C ASP A 274 27.64 -3.40 23.14
N LYS A 275 27.59 -4.72 22.83
CA LYS A 275 28.10 -5.78 23.70
C LYS A 275 29.63 -5.93 23.66
N ASP A 276 30.25 -5.65 22.52
CA ASP A 276 31.73 -5.67 22.42
C ASP A 276 32.38 -4.45 23.10
N ASP A 277 31.68 -3.32 23.17
CA ASP A 277 32.17 -2.12 23.88
C ASP A 277 32.06 -2.26 25.41
N LEU A 278 31.01 -2.91 25.94
CA LEU A 278 30.93 -3.24 27.37
C LEU A 278 31.93 -4.32 27.81
N SER A 279 32.28 -5.24 26.91
CA SER A 279 33.25 -6.32 27.20
C SER A 279 34.69 -5.81 27.33
N THR A 280 34.99 -4.67 26.71
CA THR A 280 36.34 -4.08 26.69
C THR A 280 36.62 -3.20 27.92
N GLN A 281 35.58 -2.69 28.61
CA GLN A 281 35.76 -1.85 29.80
C GLN A 281 35.87 -2.61 31.14
N VAL A 282 35.58 -3.91 31.19
CA VAL A 282 35.62 -4.69 32.46
C VAL A 282 37.00 -5.33 32.75
N LYS A 283 37.99 -5.19 31.85
CA LYS A 283 39.35 -5.78 32.03
C LYS A 283 40.45 -4.80 32.50
N LYS A 284 40.09 -3.61 32.98
CA LYS A 284 41.04 -2.69 33.62
C LYS A 284 40.62 -2.37 35.05
N HIS A 285 40.81 -3.31 35.97
CA HIS A 285 41.17 -3.06 37.38
C HIS A 285 41.96 -4.27 37.89
#